data_AF-A0A7H8GJC0-F1
#
_entry.id   AF-A0A7H8GJC0-F1
#
_cell.length_a   1.000
_cell.length_b   1.000
_cell.length_c   1.000
_cell.angle_alpha   90.00
_cell.angle_beta   90.00
_cell.angle_gamma   90.00
#
_symmetry.space_group_name_H-M   'P 1'
#
loop_
_entity.id
_entity.type
_entity.pdbx_description
1 polymer ?
#
loop_
_entity_poly.entity_id
_entity_poly.type
_entity_poly.pdbx_seq_one_letter_code
_entity_poly.pdbx_strand_id
1 'polypeptide(L)'
;MHAALSADVMISFNNVQTQLRIVVDQMSFSLKEAKAAQSQLTRLPRTTEENELKTDLRSPIEELQKARQQLRELESEGRLGRLIKGFSARKLVATAEQVLADQKGKASGPNESARRKEQVAAHNRQVEDVARQFQELSQKMERAKAWLIAGKKLQEQLHPLEQALLRQGWVNGDSAALLDEIQQHLTRSDISAALQVAGNLLFQTMPTTVQIEKWIEETVRLRTVACSEGGVGFTALGSFTSVVSGSTELMLASCTRPVQQAVHEDLEPADRWYHLAHQLTRPEHVMHWVQWALYWAGFQTAQRFSKELSLADAHEEHSTGAFLSSFRAELERWAGPKIDSMGFPKVTSFMGTLALGGTTAEAHLGADFGIIVDVNVGGLVVRKVALVQGKVSKNGKADIGSKPSGPHKLTQLEKLNDPQRDFYAFYHCGLRQASVPWPTVDRACALVKPDTDVQAGSIIVSTRENGWDWASFFAFGLCSESSGVGRMLEEHEDALAVLGGEHRELLPSRLIVVAAGGSDYSFELQRRVQQHYSTIGTGYKRAMDKRDGPKMQGPGWGR
;
A
#
# COMPACT_ATOMS: atom_id res chain seq x y z
N MET A 1 -17.62 -9.25 -4.28
CA MET A 1 -17.58 -8.92 -2.84
C MET A 1 -16.98 -7.53 -2.55
N HIS A 2 -15.98 -7.04 -3.30
CA HIS A 2 -15.38 -5.70 -3.09
C HIS A 2 -16.34 -4.49 -3.18
N ALA A 3 -17.32 -4.49 -4.08
CA ALA A 3 -18.19 -3.32 -4.27
C ALA A 3 -19.11 -3.01 -3.08
N ALA A 4 -19.59 -4.04 -2.36
CA ALA A 4 -20.44 -3.85 -1.18
C ALA A 4 -19.62 -3.35 0.02
N LEU A 5 -18.45 -3.95 0.26
CA LEU A 5 -17.50 -3.51 1.30
C LEU A 5 -17.04 -2.05 1.08
N SER A 6 -16.84 -1.63 -0.18
CA SER A 6 -16.46 -0.26 -0.49
C SER A 6 -17.55 0.76 -0.19
N ALA A 7 -18.83 0.41 -0.36
CA ALA A 7 -19.95 1.32 -0.09
C ALA A 7 -20.12 1.59 1.41
N ASP A 8 -20.07 0.54 2.23
CA ASP A 8 -20.19 0.67 3.69
C ASP A 8 -19.04 1.48 4.28
N VAL A 9 -17.80 1.20 3.84
CA VAL A 9 -16.62 1.96 4.24
C VAL A 9 -16.72 3.42 3.82
N MET A 10 -17.24 3.72 2.62
CA MET A 10 -17.44 5.09 2.14
C MET A 10 -18.47 5.84 3.00
N ILE A 11 -19.54 5.17 3.43
CA ILE A 11 -20.55 5.75 4.34
C ILE A 11 -19.92 6.07 5.69
N SER A 12 -19.24 5.12 6.33
CA SER A 12 -18.56 5.36 7.62
C SER A 12 -17.49 6.45 7.50
N PHE A 13 -16.75 6.51 6.38
CA PHE A 13 -15.76 7.55 6.13
C PHE A 13 -16.40 8.94 6.06
N ASN A 14 -17.52 9.08 5.33
CA ASN A 14 -18.26 10.34 5.25
C ASN A 14 -18.80 10.78 6.62
N ASN A 15 -19.22 9.84 7.47
CA ASN A 15 -19.65 10.12 8.84
C ASN A 15 -18.50 10.66 9.70
N VAL A 16 -17.32 10.03 9.60
CA VAL A 16 -16.10 10.52 10.26
C VAL A 16 -15.72 11.92 9.79
N GLN A 17 -15.70 12.18 8.48
CA GLN A 17 -15.38 13.51 7.95
C GLN A 17 -16.37 14.58 8.43
N THR A 18 -17.66 14.24 8.44
CA THR A 18 -18.72 15.15 8.91
C THR A 18 -18.55 15.46 10.40
N GLN A 19 -18.36 14.42 11.22
CA GLN A 19 -18.16 14.58 12.66
C GLN A 19 -16.88 15.35 12.98
N LEU A 20 -15.78 15.07 12.27
CA LEU A 20 -14.53 15.80 12.42
C LEU A 20 -14.73 17.29 12.12
N ARG A 21 -15.43 17.64 11.03
CA ARG A 21 -15.75 19.02 10.69
C ARG A 21 -16.55 19.71 11.79
N ILE A 22 -17.61 19.07 12.28
CA ILE A 22 -18.46 19.61 13.36
C ILE A 22 -17.61 19.94 14.59
N VAL A 23 -16.75 19.00 15.04
CA VAL A 23 -15.96 19.23 16.26
C VAL A 23 -14.82 20.22 16.03
N VAL A 24 -14.19 20.25 14.84
CA VAL A 24 -13.22 21.30 14.46
C VAL A 24 -13.86 22.68 14.53
N ASP A 25 -15.06 22.84 14.00
CA ASP A 25 -15.79 24.11 14.01
C ASP A 25 -16.16 24.53 15.44
N GLN A 26 -16.63 23.59 16.26
CA GLN A 26 -16.91 23.82 17.69
C GLN A 26 -15.66 24.26 18.46
N MET A 27 -14.52 23.60 18.26
CA MET A 27 -13.27 23.97 18.93
C MET A 27 -12.71 25.31 18.43
N SER A 28 -12.85 25.59 17.13
CA SER A 28 -12.50 26.89 16.55
C SER A 28 -13.34 28.03 17.13
N PHE A 29 -14.65 27.79 17.30
CA PHE A 29 -15.56 28.73 17.94
C PHE A 29 -15.22 28.94 19.42
N SER A 30 -15.03 27.84 20.18
CA SER A 30 -14.62 27.86 21.59
C SER A 30 -13.32 28.63 21.82
N LEU A 31 -12.35 28.52 20.90
CA LEU A 31 -11.11 29.29 20.94
C LEU A 31 -11.34 30.79 20.68
N LYS A 32 -12.22 31.14 19.74
CA LYS A 32 -12.58 32.54 19.45
C LYS A 32 -13.31 33.18 20.64
N GLU A 33 -14.27 32.48 21.23
CA GLU A 33 -14.97 32.94 22.43
C GLU A 33 -14.03 33.11 23.63
N ALA A 34 -13.15 32.14 23.88
CA ALA A 34 -12.20 32.23 24.98
C ALA A 34 -11.23 33.40 24.81
N LYS A 35 -10.77 33.67 23.57
CA LYS A 35 -9.96 34.86 23.26
C LYS A 35 -10.73 36.16 23.48
N ALA A 36 -11.98 36.23 23.04
CA ALA A 36 -12.83 37.41 23.22
C ALA A 36 -13.07 37.68 24.72
N ALA A 37 -13.44 36.65 25.49
CA ALA A 37 -13.62 36.74 26.94
C ALA A 37 -12.33 37.17 27.66
N GLN A 38 -11.18 36.60 27.27
CA GLN A 38 -9.88 36.99 27.82
C GLN A 38 -9.55 38.46 27.53
N SER A 39 -9.89 38.97 26.34
CA SER A 39 -9.65 40.37 25.96
C SER A 39 -10.52 41.38 26.72
N GLN A 40 -11.68 40.94 27.23
CA GLN A 40 -12.57 41.76 28.06
C GLN A 40 -12.17 41.78 29.54
N LEU A 41 -11.33 40.84 29.98
CA LEU A 41 -10.83 40.80 31.36
C LEU A 41 -9.74 41.85 31.57
N THR A 42 -10.00 42.81 32.45
CA THR A 42 -9.00 43.80 32.88
C THR A 42 -8.14 43.20 33.98
N ARG A 43 -6.83 43.11 33.77
CA ARG A 43 -5.89 42.72 34.83
C ARG A 43 -5.82 43.82 35.88
N LEU A 44 -6.36 43.54 37.06
CA LEU A 44 -6.29 44.42 38.23
C LEU A 44 -5.08 44.04 39.09
N PRO A 45 -4.22 45.00 39.48
CA PRO A 45 -3.17 44.75 40.46
C PRO A 45 -3.77 44.58 41.86
N ARG A 46 -3.10 43.78 42.71
CA ARG A 46 -3.43 43.72 44.14
C ARG A 46 -3.22 45.09 44.79
N THR A 47 -4.08 45.43 45.74
CA THR A 47 -3.97 46.65 46.54
C THR A 47 -3.62 46.33 48.00
N THR A 48 -3.11 47.32 48.73
CA THR A 48 -2.77 47.22 50.15
C THR A 48 -3.45 48.35 50.90
N GLU A 49 -3.65 48.20 52.21
CA GLU A 49 -4.19 49.28 53.06
C GLU A 49 -3.38 50.57 52.94
N GLU A 50 -2.07 50.46 52.75
CA GLU A 50 -1.15 51.59 52.60
C GLU A 50 -1.35 52.33 51.28
N ASN A 51 -1.69 51.61 50.20
CA ASN A 51 -1.99 52.18 48.90
C ASN A 51 -3.39 52.81 48.85
N GLU A 52 -4.39 52.19 49.46
CA GLU A 52 -5.72 52.80 49.65
C GLU A 52 -5.62 54.07 50.50
N LEU A 53 -4.86 54.03 51.61
CA LEU A 53 -4.62 55.20 52.46
C LEU A 53 -3.92 56.34 51.70
N LYS A 54 -2.95 56.03 50.83
CA LYS A 54 -2.32 57.03 49.94
C LYS A 54 -3.31 57.62 48.95
N THR A 55 -4.31 56.84 48.52
CA THR A 55 -5.35 57.26 47.59
C THR A 55 -6.37 58.17 48.28
N ASP A 56 -6.82 57.80 49.49
CA ASP A 56 -7.66 58.62 50.37
C ASP A 56 -6.99 59.97 50.72
N LEU A 57 -5.68 59.95 50.99
CA LEU A 57 -4.91 61.13 51.34
C LEU A 57 -4.37 61.90 50.12
N ARG A 58 -4.68 61.48 48.90
CA ARG A 58 -4.10 62.06 47.67
C ARG A 58 -4.40 63.55 47.53
N SER A 59 -5.65 63.95 47.68
CA SER A 59 -6.06 65.36 47.61
C SER A 59 -5.35 66.25 48.63
N PRO A 60 -5.33 65.92 49.94
CA PRO A 60 -4.61 66.72 50.92
C PRO A 60 -3.08 66.67 50.74
N ILE A 61 -2.51 65.58 50.20
CA ILE A 61 -1.09 65.51 49.83
C ILE A 61 -0.79 66.44 48.64
N GLU A 62 -1.63 66.47 47.60
CA GLU A 62 -1.49 67.34 46.44
C GLU A 62 -1.66 68.83 46.82
N GLU A 63 -2.58 69.15 47.73
CA GLU A 63 -2.75 70.50 48.29
C GLU A 63 -1.52 70.95 49.08
N LEU A 64 -0.95 70.07 49.91
CA LEU A 64 0.30 70.35 50.61
C LEU A 64 1.48 70.56 49.65
N GLN A 65 1.56 69.75 48.58
CA GLN A 65 2.59 69.92 47.55
C GLN A 65 2.45 71.24 46.80
N LYS A 66 1.23 71.63 46.41
CA LYS A 66 0.95 72.93 45.79
C LYS A 66 1.31 74.09 46.72
N ALA A 67 0.92 74.02 47.99
CA ALA A 67 1.25 75.04 48.98
C ALA A 67 2.77 75.17 49.20
N ARG A 68 3.49 74.04 49.25
CA ARG A 68 4.96 74.01 49.38
C ARG A 68 5.67 74.53 48.12
N GLN A 69 5.14 74.24 46.94
CA GLN A 69 5.68 74.72 45.67
C GLN A 69 5.50 76.25 45.54
N GLN A 70 4.32 76.77 45.88
CA GLN A 70 4.07 78.21 45.95
C GLN A 70 5.01 78.92 46.92
N LEU A 71 5.31 78.30 48.07
CA LEU A 71 6.29 78.84 49.02
C LEU A 71 7.71 78.88 48.42
N ARG A 72 8.14 77.83 47.72
CA ARG A 72 9.47 77.78 47.07
C ARG A 72 9.61 78.79 45.93
N GLU A 73 8.56 78.94 45.11
CA GLU A 73 8.51 79.94 44.02
C GLU A 73 8.65 81.35 44.60
N LEU A 74 7.95 81.66 45.69
CA LEU A 74 8.08 82.94 46.41
C LEU A 74 9.43 83.15 47.10
N GLU A 75 10.12 82.08 47.51
CA GLU A 75 11.48 82.15 48.07
C GLU A 75 12.54 82.40 46.99
N SER A 76 12.26 82.01 45.74
CA SER A 76 13.11 82.25 44.57
C SER A 76 12.97 83.67 43.98
N GLU A 77 11.87 84.38 44.27
CA GLU A 77 11.68 85.77 43.87
C GLU A 77 12.44 86.76 44.80
N GLY A 78 12.86 87.89 44.24
CA GLY A 78 13.75 88.88 44.85
C GLY A 78 13.25 89.51 46.17
N ARG A 79 14.19 90.14 46.89
CA ARG A 79 14.14 90.53 48.33
C ARG A 79 12.92 91.32 48.83
N LEU A 80 12.12 91.98 47.98
CA LEU A 80 11.05 92.88 48.42
C LEU A 80 9.63 92.27 48.45
N GLY A 81 9.37 91.16 47.74
CA GLY A 81 8.09 90.42 47.83
C GLY A 81 8.02 89.42 49.00
N ARG A 82 9.15 89.22 49.69
CA ARG A 82 9.44 88.03 50.51
C ARG A 82 8.82 88.05 51.91
N LEU A 83 8.52 89.23 52.47
CA LEU A 83 8.08 89.35 53.87
C LEU A 83 6.57 89.14 54.06
N ILE A 84 5.72 89.72 53.20
CA ILE A 84 4.25 89.62 53.35
C ILE A 84 3.68 88.40 52.63
N LYS A 85 4.11 88.13 51.39
CA LYS A 85 3.68 86.94 50.64
C LYS A 85 4.28 85.64 51.21
N GLY A 86 5.47 85.72 51.79
CA GLY A 86 6.11 84.57 52.47
C GLY A 86 5.37 84.16 53.75
N PHE A 87 4.84 85.12 54.52
CA PHE A 87 4.08 84.81 55.74
C PHE A 87 2.72 84.17 55.42
N SER A 88 2.01 84.67 54.41
CA SER A 88 0.75 84.06 53.96
C SER A 88 0.97 82.68 53.34
N ALA A 89 2.03 82.48 52.56
CA ALA A 89 2.40 81.17 52.01
C ALA A 89 2.82 80.17 53.10
N ARG A 90 3.56 80.59 54.13
CA ARG A 90 3.86 79.74 55.30
C ARG A 90 2.61 79.38 56.09
N LYS A 91 1.66 80.31 56.23
CA LYS A 91 0.35 80.06 56.84
C LYS A 91 -0.49 79.08 56.00
N LEU A 92 -0.42 79.17 54.67
CA LEU A 92 -1.06 78.22 53.76
C LEU A 92 -0.45 76.82 53.88
N VAL A 93 0.87 76.70 53.95
CA VAL A 93 1.54 75.41 54.22
C VAL A 93 1.15 74.86 55.58
N ALA A 94 1.17 75.68 56.64
CA ALA A 94 0.78 75.25 57.99
C ALA A 94 -0.70 74.78 58.04
N THR A 95 -1.60 75.51 57.36
CA THR A 95 -3.01 75.11 57.23
C THR A 95 -3.14 73.78 56.46
N ALA A 96 -2.40 73.61 55.36
CA ALA A 96 -2.41 72.38 54.58
C ALA A 96 -1.80 71.19 55.36
N GLU A 97 -0.76 71.41 56.16
CA GLU A 97 -0.17 70.42 57.05
C GLU A 97 -1.15 70.01 58.16
N GLN A 98 -1.88 70.97 58.73
CA GLN A 98 -2.91 70.71 59.72
C GLN A 98 -4.10 69.94 59.14
N VAL A 99 -4.56 70.31 57.93
CA VAL A 99 -5.61 69.58 57.21
C VAL A 99 -5.17 68.14 56.89
N LEU A 100 -3.93 67.93 56.45
CA LEU A 100 -3.39 66.60 56.22
C LEU A 100 -3.29 65.79 57.53
N ALA A 101 -2.87 66.42 58.63
CA ALA A 101 -2.79 65.77 59.94
C ALA A 101 -4.17 65.36 60.47
N ASP A 102 -5.17 66.23 60.35
CA ASP A 102 -6.56 65.96 60.75
C ASP A 102 -7.20 64.86 59.89
N GLN A 103 -6.99 64.90 58.56
CA GLN A 103 -7.43 63.86 57.63
C GLN A 103 -6.74 62.52 57.91
N LYS A 104 -5.43 62.53 58.19
CA LYS A 104 -4.68 61.33 58.57
C LYS A 104 -5.16 60.76 59.91
N GLY A 105 -5.49 61.61 60.89
CA GLY A 105 -6.07 61.21 62.17
C GLY A 105 -7.45 60.57 62.03
N LYS A 106 -8.35 61.18 61.23
CA LYS A 106 -9.68 60.62 60.91
C LYS A 106 -9.59 59.32 60.13
N ALA A 107 -8.72 59.28 59.12
CA ALA A 107 -8.47 58.07 58.34
C ALA A 107 -7.93 56.93 59.22
N SER A 108 -7.10 57.22 60.23
CA SER A 108 -6.54 56.20 61.13
C SER A 108 -7.51 55.73 62.23
N GLY A 109 -8.75 56.22 62.25
CA GLY A 109 -9.76 55.78 63.21
C GLY A 109 -10.14 54.30 63.03
N PRO A 110 -10.59 53.61 64.10
CA PRO A 110 -10.84 52.16 64.07
C PRO A 110 -11.92 51.75 63.04
N ASN A 111 -12.98 52.55 62.89
CA ASN A 111 -14.05 52.27 61.92
C ASN A 111 -13.58 52.42 60.47
N GLU A 112 -12.78 53.45 60.14
CA GLU A 112 -12.31 53.64 58.76
C GLU A 112 -11.12 52.74 58.40
N SER A 113 -10.31 52.35 59.38
CA SER A 113 -9.33 51.27 59.18
C SER A 113 -10.03 49.94 58.91
N ALA A 114 -11.10 49.59 59.64
CA ALA A 114 -11.88 48.39 59.39
C ALA A 114 -12.54 48.40 58.00
N ARG A 115 -13.12 49.54 57.59
CA ARG A 115 -13.72 49.71 56.26
C ARG A 115 -12.69 49.57 55.13
N ARG A 116 -11.50 50.17 55.26
CA ARG A 116 -10.41 49.98 54.27
C ARG A 116 -9.93 48.54 54.22
N LYS A 117 -9.79 47.86 55.37
CA LYS A 117 -9.45 46.43 55.39
C LYS A 117 -10.45 45.61 54.61
N GLU A 118 -11.74 45.91 54.76
CA GLU A 118 -12.82 45.23 54.05
C GLU A 118 -12.80 45.54 52.54
N GLN A 119 -12.55 46.81 52.15
CA GLN A 119 -12.40 47.21 50.75
C GLN A 119 -11.17 46.57 50.08
N VAL A 120 -10.02 46.56 50.75
CA VAL A 120 -8.79 45.89 50.28
C VAL A 120 -9.03 44.40 50.15
N ALA A 121 -9.69 43.78 51.13
CA ALA A 121 -10.03 42.36 51.07
C ALA A 121 -10.99 42.05 49.92
N ALA A 122 -12.02 42.88 49.70
CA ALA A 122 -12.97 42.72 48.60
C ALA A 122 -12.29 42.90 47.23
N HIS A 123 -11.46 43.93 47.07
CA HIS A 123 -10.67 44.16 45.85
C HIS A 123 -9.72 43.00 45.57
N ASN A 124 -8.99 42.53 46.58
CA ASN A 124 -8.05 41.43 46.40
C ASN A 124 -8.76 40.09 46.10
N ARG A 125 -9.96 39.84 46.63
CA ARG A 125 -10.80 38.71 46.20
C ARG A 125 -11.20 38.84 44.73
N GLN A 126 -11.61 40.03 44.28
CA GLN A 126 -11.92 40.28 42.87
C GLN A 126 -10.70 40.05 41.95
N VAL A 127 -9.51 40.48 42.38
CA VAL A 127 -8.25 40.22 41.65
C VAL A 127 -7.98 38.71 41.55
N GLU A 128 -8.21 37.95 42.61
CA GLU A 128 -8.06 36.49 42.62
C GLU A 128 -9.07 35.79 41.71
N ASP A 129 -10.34 36.24 41.70
CA ASP A 129 -11.37 35.73 40.80
C ASP A 129 -11.02 35.97 39.33
N VAL A 130 -10.55 37.18 39.00
CA VAL A 130 -10.08 37.51 37.64
C VAL A 130 -8.86 36.67 37.26
N ALA A 131 -7.92 36.45 38.18
CA ALA A 131 -6.75 35.61 37.93
C ALA A 131 -7.14 34.15 37.65
N ARG A 132 -8.10 33.61 38.42
CA ARG A 132 -8.65 32.26 38.21
C ARG A 132 -9.36 32.16 36.87
N GLN A 133 -10.22 33.12 36.52
CA GLN A 133 -10.88 33.16 35.20
C GLN A 133 -9.85 33.21 34.06
N PHE A 134 -8.78 33.98 34.21
CA PHE A 134 -7.70 34.04 33.23
C PHE A 134 -7.01 32.68 33.05
N GLN A 135 -6.77 31.96 34.15
CA GLN A 135 -6.19 30.62 34.13
C GLN A 135 -7.12 29.59 33.46
N GLU A 136 -8.41 29.62 33.79
CA GLU A 136 -9.43 28.75 33.18
C GLU A 136 -9.56 28.99 31.67
N LEU A 137 -9.65 30.26 31.25
CA LEU A 137 -9.67 30.64 29.83
C LEU A 137 -8.39 30.23 29.12
N SER A 138 -7.22 30.41 29.74
CA SER A 138 -5.95 29.98 29.14
C SER A 138 -5.91 28.46 28.96
N GLN A 139 -6.36 27.68 29.95
CA GLN A 139 -6.47 26.22 29.81
C GLN A 139 -7.46 25.82 28.72
N LYS A 140 -8.62 26.49 28.62
CA LYS A 140 -9.61 26.26 27.55
C LYS A 140 -9.01 26.55 26.17
N MET A 141 -8.27 27.64 26.03
CA MET A 141 -7.57 28.00 24.79
C MET A 141 -6.51 26.97 24.40
N GLU A 142 -5.66 26.53 25.35
CA GLU A 142 -4.63 25.54 25.07
C GLU A 142 -5.23 24.17 24.68
N ARG A 143 -6.31 23.74 25.36
CA ARG A 143 -7.05 22.54 24.98
C ARG A 143 -7.62 22.66 23.56
N ALA A 144 -8.28 23.77 23.23
CA ALA A 144 -8.84 23.98 21.90
C ALA A 144 -7.75 24.00 20.81
N LYS A 145 -6.61 24.66 21.06
CA LYS A 145 -5.47 24.66 20.12
C LYS A 145 -4.91 23.25 19.92
N ALA A 146 -4.67 22.51 21.00
CA ALA A 146 -4.17 21.14 20.92
C ALA A 146 -5.13 20.25 20.12
N TRP A 147 -6.44 20.41 20.34
CA TRP A 147 -7.47 19.69 19.60
C TRP A 147 -7.45 20.04 18.12
N LEU A 148 -7.37 21.32 17.74
CA LEU A 148 -7.29 21.74 16.33
C LEU A 148 -6.04 21.20 15.63
N ILE A 149 -4.89 21.16 16.32
CA ILE A 149 -3.66 20.56 15.79
C ILE A 149 -3.84 19.05 15.57
N ALA A 150 -4.43 18.35 16.53
CA ALA A 150 -4.72 16.92 16.42
C ALA A 150 -5.76 16.61 15.34
N GLY A 151 -6.81 17.43 15.21
CA GLY A 151 -7.82 17.32 14.16
C GLY A 151 -7.23 17.47 12.77
N LYS A 152 -6.30 18.42 12.58
CA LYS A 152 -5.56 18.55 11.32
C LYS A 152 -4.73 17.31 11.01
N LYS A 153 -4.03 16.75 11.99
CA LYS A 153 -3.26 15.50 11.83
C LYS A 153 -4.17 14.33 11.45
N LEU A 154 -5.35 14.21 12.07
CA LEU A 154 -6.30 13.16 11.75
C LEU A 154 -6.80 13.31 10.30
N GLN A 155 -7.10 14.54 9.87
CA GLN A 155 -7.48 14.82 8.49
C GLN A 155 -6.36 14.45 7.50
N GLU A 156 -5.11 14.82 7.81
CA GLU A 156 -3.93 14.46 7.00
C GLU A 156 -3.76 12.93 6.91
N GLN A 157 -4.02 12.19 7.99
CA GLN A 157 -3.94 10.73 8.04
C GLN A 157 -5.07 10.03 7.29
N LEU A 158 -6.27 10.61 7.28
CA LEU A 158 -7.45 10.07 6.57
C LEU A 158 -7.46 10.43 5.07
N HIS A 159 -6.70 11.44 4.65
CA HIS A 159 -6.68 11.86 3.25
C HIS A 159 -6.20 10.77 2.27
N PRO A 160 -5.15 9.96 2.55
CA PRO A 160 -4.81 8.83 1.69
C PRO A 160 -5.92 7.78 1.57
N LEU A 161 -6.71 7.56 2.63
CA LEU A 161 -7.87 6.67 2.57
C LEU A 161 -8.97 7.24 1.66
N GLU A 162 -9.23 8.55 1.72
CA GLU A 162 -10.14 9.23 0.79
C GLU A 162 -9.75 8.97 -0.67
N GLN A 163 -8.46 9.12 -0.98
CA GLN A 163 -7.94 8.86 -2.33
C GLN A 163 -8.10 7.40 -2.74
N ALA A 164 -7.87 6.46 -1.83
CA ALA A 164 -8.13 5.04 -2.07
C ALA A 164 -9.61 4.80 -2.39
N LEU A 165 -10.54 5.32 -1.58
CA LEU A 165 -11.97 5.12 -1.78
C LEU A 165 -12.48 5.73 -3.09
N LEU A 166 -12.11 6.98 -3.38
CA LEU A 166 -12.53 7.68 -4.60
C LEU A 166 -12.05 6.97 -5.88
N ARG A 167 -10.88 6.33 -5.80
CA ARG A 167 -10.23 5.66 -6.93
C ARG A 167 -10.42 4.14 -6.90
N GLN A 168 -11.35 3.65 -6.09
CA GLN A 168 -11.68 2.23 -5.96
C GLN A 168 -10.48 1.35 -5.59
N GLY A 169 -9.52 1.91 -4.85
CA GLY A 169 -8.39 1.21 -4.27
C GLY A 169 -8.82 0.21 -3.21
N TRP A 170 -7.95 -0.75 -2.93
CA TRP A 170 -8.23 -1.76 -1.91
C TRP A 170 -8.28 -1.16 -0.51
N VAL A 171 -9.25 -1.61 0.29
CA VAL A 171 -9.39 -1.29 1.72
C VAL A 171 -9.69 -2.57 2.48
N ASN A 172 -9.10 -2.73 3.66
CA ASN A 172 -9.30 -3.91 4.51
C ASN A 172 -10.77 -4.01 4.98
N GLY A 173 -11.31 -5.23 5.08
CA GLY A 173 -12.68 -5.49 5.49
C GLY A 173 -13.08 -4.91 6.86
N ASP A 174 -12.13 -4.78 7.79
CA ASP A 174 -12.37 -4.25 9.14
C ASP A 174 -12.45 -2.71 9.17
N SER A 175 -12.22 -2.04 8.04
CA SER A 175 -12.08 -0.59 8.00
C SER A 175 -13.37 0.15 8.34
N ALA A 176 -14.54 -0.42 8.02
CA ALA A 176 -15.82 0.19 8.40
C ALA A 176 -15.98 0.25 9.92
N ALA A 177 -15.67 -0.85 10.63
CA ALA A 177 -15.73 -0.92 12.08
C ALA A 177 -14.73 0.05 12.75
N LEU A 178 -13.51 0.16 12.22
CA LEU A 178 -12.52 1.12 12.70
C LEU A 178 -12.96 2.58 12.49
N LEU A 179 -13.58 2.89 11.34
CA LEU A 179 -14.13 4.23 11.07
C LEU A 179 -15.29 4.58 12.02
N ASP A 180 -16.16 3.62 12.33
CA ASP A 180 -17.23 3.81 13.30
C ASP A 180 -16.65 4.06 14.71
N GLU A 181 -15.59 3.36 15.10
CA GLU A 181 -14.88 3.60 16.36
C GLU A 181 -14.25 5.00 16.41
N ILE A 182 -13.60 5.44 15.33
CA ILE A 182 -13.10 6.82 15.18
C ILE A 182 -14.23 7.83 15.38
N GLN A 183 -15.38 7.62 14.74
CA GLN A 183 -16.55 8.50 14.88
C GLN A 183 -17.04 8.57 16.35
N GLN A 184 -17.08 7.44 17.06
CA GLN A 184 -17.47 7.40 18.47
C GLN A 184 -16.50 8.21 19.35
N HIS A 185 -15.18 8.08 19.11
CA HIS A 185 -14.17 8.87 19.81
C HIS A 185 -14.31 10.37 19.54
N LEU A 186 -14.53 10.76 18.28
CA LEU A 186 -14.79 12.16 17.92
C LEU A 186 -16.04 12.71 18.60
N THR A 187 -17.11 11.91 18.70
CA THR A 187 -18.35 12.28 19.41
C THR A 187 -18.10 12.51 20.90
N ARG A 188 -17.20 11.73 21.52
CA ARG A 188 -16.75 11.89 22.92
C ARG A 188 -15.69 12.98 23.09
N SER A 189 -15.36 13.74 22.04
CA SER A 189 -14.29 14.76 22.03
C SER A 189 -12.87 14.21 22.32
N ASP A 190 -12.65 12.92 22.11
CA ASP A 190 -11.35 12.25 22.32
C ASP A 190 -10.60 12.09 20.99
N ILE A 191 -9.95 13.18 20.56
CA ILE A 191 -9.19 13.20 19.29
C ILE A 191 -7.92 12.35 19.35
N SER A 192 -7.37 12.13 20.55
CA SER A 192 -6.16 11.32 20.72
C SER A 192 -6.45 9.84 20.49
N ALA A 193 -7.56 9.32 21.04
CA ALA A 193 -7.99 7.96 20.75
C ALA A 193 -8.38 7.79 19.27
N ALA A 194 -9.09 8.76 18.69
CA ALA A 194 -9.43 8.75 17.27
C ALA A 194 -8.19 8.65 16.37
N LEU A 195 -7.12 9.39 16.68
CA LEU A 195 -5.83 9.30 15.97
C LEU A 195 -5.17 7.93 16.10
N GLN A 196 -5.22 7.31 17.29
CA GLN A 196 -4.65 5.98 17.51
C GLN A 196 -5.39 4.91 16.69
N VAL A 197 -6.73 4.92 16.71
CA VAL A 197 -7.55 3.97 15.93
C VAL A 197 -7.34 4.17 14.44
N ALA A 198 -7.25 5.43 13.96
CA ALA A 198 -6.94 5.73 12.57
C ALA A 198 -5.58 5.16 12.12
N GLY A 199 -4.65 4.92 13.05
CA GLY A 199 -3.34 4.29 12.77
C GLY A 199 -3.43 2.83 12.35
N ASN A 200 -4.54 2.16 12.66
CA ASN A 200 -4.77 0.75 12.38
C ASN A 200 -5.46 0.52 11.02
N LEU A 201 -5.89 1.58 10.34
CA LEU A 201 -6.51 1.47 9.03
C LEU A 201 -5.51 0.94 8.00
N LEU A 202 -5.89 -0.14 7.31
CA LEU A 202 -5.09 -0.76 6.25
C LEU A 202 -5.79 -0.59 4.91
N PHE A 203 -5.12 0.09 3.99
CA PHE A 203 -5.62 0.36 2.65
C PHE A 203 -4.47 0.55 1.67
N GLN A 204 -4.77 0.46 0.39
CA GLN A 204 -3.84 0.73 -0.69
C GLN A 204 -3.60 2.23 -0.81
N THR A 205 -2.34 2.66 -0.63
CA THR A 205 -1.94 4.03 -0.94
C THR A 205 -1.81 4.17 -2.45
N MET A 206 -2.78 4.84 -3.08
CA MET A 206 -2.86 4.89 -4.54
C MET A 206 -1.60 5.53 -5.16
N PRO A 207 -1.02 4.92 -6.22
CA PRO A 207 0.07 5.54 -6.96
C PRO A 207 -0.36 6.88 -7.55
N THR A 208 0.59 7.80 -7.73
CA THR A 208 0.31 9.12 -8.32
C THR A 208 -0.22 8.96 -9.75
N THR A 209 -1.04 9.92 -10.20
CA THR A 209 -1.58 9.92 -11.57
C THR A 209 -0.46 9.86 -12.61
N VAL A 210 0.61 10.62 -12.41
CA VAL A 210 1.81 10.61 -13.28
C VAL A 210 2.45 9.22 -13.38
N GLN A 211 2.52 8.49 -12.26
CA GLN A 211 3.09 7.14 -12.25
C GLN A 211 2.23 6.16 -13.06
N ILE A 212 0.90 6.29 -12.97
CA ILE A 212 -0.04 5.45 -13.70
C ILE A 212 -0.04 5.78 -15.19
N GLU A 213 -0.01 7.06 -15.56
CA GLU A 213 0.12 7.50 -16.96
C GLU A 213 1.39 6.92 -17.59
N LYS A 214 2.53 6.96 -16.88
CA LYS A 214 3.78 6.35 -17.35
C LYS A 214 3.64 4.84 -17.61
N TRP A 215 2.93 4.12 -16.74
CA TRP A 215 2.66 2.70 -16.94
C TRP A 215 1.73 2.43 -18.13
N ILE A 216 0.73 3.27 -18.33
CA ILE A 216 -0.16 3.20 -19.49
C ILE A 216 0.63 3.41 -20.78
N GLU A 217 1.45 4.47 -20.85
CA GLU A 217 2.29 4.73 -22.03
C GLU A 217 3.28 3.59 -22.32
N GLU A 218 3.86 2.99 -21.28
CA GLU A 218 4.76 1.85 -21.41
C GLU A 218 4.02 0.64 -22.01
N THR A 219 2.87 0.26 -21.47
CA THR A 219 2.11 -0.91 -21.94
C THR A 219 1.44 -0.68 -23.30
N VAL A 220 1.00 0.54 -23.61
CA VAL A 220 0.56 0.91 -24.96
C VAL A 220 1.69 0.72 -25.98
N ARG A 221 2.92 1.12 -25.65
CA ARG A 221 4.09 0.90 -26.52
C ARG A 221 4.37 -0.59 -26.72
N LEU A 222 4.37 -1.38 -25.65
CA LEU A 222 4.56 -2.83 -25.72
C LEU A 222 3.52 -3.50 -26.64
N ARG A 223 2.24 -3.17 -26.46
CA ARG A 223 1.15 -3.66 -27.32
C ARG A 223 1.36 -3.28 -28.78
N THR A 224 1.68 -2.01 -29.03
CA THR A 224 1.85 -1.48 -30.39
C THR A 224 2.99 -2.19 -31.13
N VAL A 225 4.11 -2.43 -30.45
CA VAL A 225 5.22 -3.22 -31.00
C VAL A 225 4.76 -4.64 -31.34
N ALA A 226 4.10 -5.33 -30.41
CA ALA A 226 3.62 -6.70 -30.64
C ALA A 226 2.62 -6.78 -31.81
N CYS A 227 1.70 -5.82 -31.93
CA CYS A 227 0.77 -5.72 -33.07
C CYS A 227 1.51 -5.60 -34.41
N SER A 228 2.58 -4.80 -34.46
CA SER A 228 3.35 -4.53 -35.68
C SER A 228 4.15 -5.73 -36.20
N GLU A 229 4.44 -6.71 -35.35
CA GLU A 229 5.25 -7.89 -35.71
C GLU A 229 4.44 -8.97 -36.48
N GLY A 230 3.11 -8.83 -36.58
CA GLY A 230 2.24 -9.47 -37.59
C GLY A 230 2.20 -11.01 -37.61
N GLY A 231 3.30 -11.63 -38.03
CA GLY A 231 3.48 -13.08 -38.12
C GLY A 231 4.03 -13.74 -36.85
N VAL A 232 4.31 -12.98 -35.79
CA VAL A 232 4.95 -13.48 -34.56
C VAL A 232 4.22 -12.99 -33.30
N GLY A 233 4.10 -13.89 -32.33
CA GLY A 233 3.63 -13.63 -30.98
C GLY A 233 2.14 -13.27 -30.92
N PHE A 234 1.84 -12.10 -30.37
CA PHE A 234 0.49 -11.63 -30.05
C PHE A 234 -0.48 -11.68 -31.25
N THR A 235 -0.08 -11.11 -32.39
CA THR A 235 -0.92 -11.05 -33.60
C THR A 235 -1.10 -12.44 -34.22
N ALA A 236 -0.03 -13.24 -34.25
CA ALA A 236 -0.07 -14.62 -34.73
C ALA A 236 -1.04 -15.49 -33.93
N LEU A 237 -1.07 -15.29 -32.60
CA LEU A 237 -1.96 -16.00 -31.69
C LEU A 237 -3.44 -15.71 -31.98
N GLY A 238 -3.78 -14.55 -32.55
CA GLY A 238 -5.16 -14.23 -32.98
C GLY A 238 -5.78 -15.28 -33.92
N SER A 239 -4.95 -16.07 -34.63
CA SER A 239 -5.42 -17.16 -35.48
C SER A 239 -5.76 -18.47 -34.75
N PHE A 240 -5.49 -18.56 -33.43
CA PHE A 240 -5.77 -19.71 -32.58
C PHE A 240 -7.06 -19.43 -31.80
N THR A 241 -8.19 -19.46 -32.50
CA THR A 241 -9.48 -18.94 -32.02
C THR A 241 -9.93 -19.53 -30.69
N SER A 242 -9.75 -20.84 -30.48
CA SER A 242 -10.12 -21.49 -29.22
C SER A 242 -9.23 -21.05 -28.06
N VAL A 243 -7.91 -20.99 -28.27
CA VAL A 243 -6.93 -20.53 -27.26
C VAL A 243 -7.22 -19.08 -26.87
N VAL A 244 -7.45 -18.24 -27.86
CA VAL A 244 -7.78 -16.83 -27.68
C VAL A 244 -9.10 -16.69 -26.92
N SER A 245 -10.13 -17.46 -27.28
CA SER A 245 -11.43 -17.41 -26.58
C SER A 245 -11.28 -17.83 -25.12
N GLY A 246 -10.58 -18.93 -24.83
CA GLY A 246 -10.31 -19.36 -23.47
C GLY A 246 -9.50 -18.35 -22.66
N SER A 247 -8.51 -17.71 -23.30
CA SER A 247 -7.68 -16.66 -22.68
C SER A 247 -8.49 -15.41 -22.38
N THR A 248 -9.28 -14.94 -23.34
CA THR A 248 -10.18 -13.80 -23.17
C THR A 248 -11.17 -14.04 -22.02
N GLU A 249 -11.82 -15.20 -21.96
CA GLU A 249 -12.74 -15.54 -20.86
C GLU A 249 -12.05 -15.51 -19.49
N LEU A 250 -10.87 -16.12 -19.40
CA LEU A 250 -10.07 -16.17 -18.18
C LEU A 250 -9.70 -14.78 -17.67
N MET A 251 -9.25 -13.91 -18.57
CA MET A 251 -8.86 -12.53 -18.27
C MET A 251 -10.07 -11.65 -17.92
N LEU A 252 -11.16 -11.75 -18.69
CA LEU A 252 -12.37 -10.94 -18.49
C LEU A 252 -12.99 -11.19 -17.12
N ALA A 253 -12.94 -12.42 -16.62
CA ALA A 253 -13.39 -12.74 -15.26
C ALA A 253 -12.69 -11.92 -14.17
N SER A 254 -11.49 -11.39 -14.45
CA SER A 254 -10.69 -10.57 -13.54
C SER A 254 -10.70 -9.07 -13.88
N CYS A 255 -11.46 -8.67 -14.90
CA CYS A 255 -11.62 -7.27 -15.32
C CYS A 255 -12.83 -6.61 -14.66
N THR A 256 -12.88 -5.27 -14.68
CA THR A 256 -14.06 -4.52 -14.23
C THR A 256 -15.25 -4.75 -15.16
N ARG A 257 -16.47 -4.62 -14.62
CA ARG A 257 -17.72 -4.84 -15.38
C ARG A 257 -17.82 -4.00 -16.68
N PRO A 258 -17.45 -2.71 -16.70
CA PRO A 258 -17.46 -1.93 -17.94
C PRO A 258 -16.56 -2.52 -19.03
N VAL A 259 -15.39 -3.04 -18.65
CA VAL A 259 -14.44 -3.68 -19.58
C VAL A 259 -15.01 -4.99 -20.12
N GLN A 260 -15.61 -5.81 -19.24
CA GLN A 260 -16.29 -7.04 -19.64
C GLN A 260 -17.37 -6.76 -20.68
N GLN A 261 -18.23 -5.77 -20.41
CA GLN A 261 -19.31 -5.39 -21.33
C GLN A 261 -18.76 -4.90 -22.67
N ALA A 262 -17.79 -3.98 -22.65
CA ALA A 262 -17.20 -3.42 -23.87
C ALA A 262 -16.53 -4.47 -24.75
N VAL A 263 -15.82 -5.44 -24.16
CA VAL A 263 -15.16 -6.52 -24.94
C VAL A 263 -16.19 -7.54 -25.44
N HIS A 264 -17.27 -7.81 -24.70
CA HIS A 264 -18.31 -8.74 -25.16
C HIS A 264 -19.17 -8.18 -26.32
N GLU A 265 -19.08 -6.89 -26.63
CA GLU A 265 -19.74 -6.30 -27.80
C GLU A 265 -19.10 -6.75 -29.13
N ASP A 266 -17.82 -7.13 -29.13
CA ASP A 266 -17.15 -7.64 -30.33
C ASP A 266 -17.55 -9.09 -30.60
N LEU A 267 -17.94 -9.37 -31.85
CA LEU A 267 -18.43 -10.70 -32.27
C LEU A 267 -17.29 -11.70 -32.49
N GLU A 268 -16.20 -11.25 -33.12
CA GLU A 268 -15.11 -12.13 -33.51
C GLU A 268 -14.11 -12.34 -32.36
N PRO A 269 -13.64 -13.58 -32.09
CA PRO A 269 -12.65 -13.85 -31.06
C PRO A 269 -11.37 -13.03 -31.19
N ALA A 270 -10.91 -12.79 -32.43
CA ALA A 270 -9.72 -11.99 -32.69
C ALA A 270 -9.94 -10.51 -32.31
N ASP A 271 -11.11 -9.94 -32.59
CA ASP A 271 -11.42 -8.55 -32.24
C ASP A 271 -11.46 -8.38 -30.72
N ARG A 272 -12.12 -9.32 -30.02
CA ARG A 272 -12.12 -9.38 -28.55
C ARG A 272 -10.70 -9.44 -27.97
N TRP A 273 -9.82 -10.21 -28.60
CA TRP A 273 -8.41 -10.34 -28.19
C TRP A 273 -7.65 -9.02 -28.29
N TYR A 274 -7.75 -8.33 -29.43
CA TYR A 274 -7.10 -7.04 -29.64
C TYR A 274 -7.69 -5.96 -28.73
N HIS A 275 -9.02 -5.93 -28.59
CA HIS A 275 -9.72 -4.99 -27.74
C HIS A 275 -9.37 -5.21 -26.26
N LEU A 276 -9.37 -6.45 -25.77
CA LEU A 276 -8.99 -6.75 -24.39
C LEU A 276 -7.54 -6.34 -24.08
N ALA A 277 -6.60 -6.66 -24.96
CA ALA A 277 -5.21 -6.22 -24.78
C ALA A 277 -5.08 -4.69 -24.79
N HIS A 278 -5.96 -3.98 -25.51
CA HIS A 278 -6.05 -2.52 -25.42
C HIS A 278 -6.59 -2.06 -24.06
N GLN A 279 -7.68 -2.66 -23.57
CA GLN A 279 -8.25 -2.33 -22.26
C GLN A 279 -7.24 -2.57 -21.13
N LEU A 280 -6.45 -3.62 -21.22
CA LEU A 280 -5.45 -3.99 -20.21
C LEU A 280 -4.19 -3.12 -20.21
N THR A 281 -4.05 -2.11 -21.07
CA THR A 281 -2.97 -1.12 -20.88
C THR A 281 -3.21 -0.24 -19.66
N ARG A 282 -4.41 -0.28 -19.07
CA ARG A 282 -4.75 0.45 -17.85
C ARG A 282 -4.86 -0.51 -16.66
N PRO A 283 -4.11 -0.29 -15.57
CA PRO A 283 -4.22 -1.14 -14.37
C PRO A 283 -5.61 -1.05 -13.71
N GLU A 284 -6.24 0.13 -13.79
CA GLU A 284 -7.59 0.40 -13.27
C GLU A 284 -8.70 -0.45 -13.91
N HIS A 285 -8.42 -1.10 -15.03
CA HIS A 285 -9.36 -1.98 -15.73
C HIS A 285 -9.37 -3.42 -15.17
N VAL A 286 -8.45 -3.73 -14.25
CA VAL A 286 -8.30 -5.04 -13.61
C VAL A 286 -8.69 -4.95 -12.13
N MET A 287 -9.44 -5.94 -11.64
CA MET A 287 -9.91 -5.98 -10.26
C MET A 287 -8.75 -6.05 -9.25
N HIS A 288 -7.68 -6.80 -9.57
CA HIS A 288 -6.47 -6.88 -8.76
C HIS A 288 -5.25 -6.45 -9.58
N TRP A 289 -4.69 -5.27 -9.26
CA TRP A 289 -3.61 -4.67 -10.05
C TRP A 289 -2.33 -5.54 -10.10
N VAL A 290 -2.11 -6.40 -9.11
CA VAL A 290 -1.00 -7.36 -9.12
C VAL A 290 -1.04 -8.25 -10.37
N GLN A 291 -2.23 -8.73 -10.75
CA GLN A 291 -2.40 -9.56 -11.95
C GLN A 291 -2.05 -8.78 -13.22
N TRP A 292 -2.36 -7.48 -13.29
CA TRP A 292 -1.96 -6.61 -14.41
C TRP A 292 -0.44 -6.56 -14.57
N ALA A 293 0.31 -6.44 -13.48
CA ALA A 293 1.76 -6.41 -13.55
C ALA A 293 2.36 -7.76 -13.99
N LEU A 294 1.82 -8.87 -13.47
CA LEU A 294 2.24 -10.22 -13.85
C LEU A 294 1.92 -10.52 -15.33
N TYR A 295 0.75 -10.07 -15.81
CA TYR A 295 0.34 -10.23 -17.20
C TYR A 295 1.32 -9.54 -18.15
N TRP A 296 1.65 -8.27 -17.91
CA TRP A 296 2.55 -7.53 -18.81
C TRP A 296 4.01 -7.99 -18.75
N ALA A 297 4.46 -8.59 -17.64
CA ALA A 297 5.73 -9.31 -17.62
C ALA A 297 5.66 -10.56 -18.51
N GLY A 298 4.61 -11.38 -18.37
CA GLY A 298 4.38 -12.56 -19.21
C GLY A 298 4.22 -12.22 -20.69
N PHE A 299 3.51 -11.15 -21.01
CA PHE A 299 3.31 -10.62 -22.37
C PHE A 299 4.66 -10.33 -23.04
N GLN A 300 5.54 -9.60 -22.36
CA GLN A 300 6.84 -9.23 -22.89
C GLN A 300 7.74 -10.44 -23.10
N THR A 301 7.78 -11.36 -22.14
CA THR A 301 8.55 -12.60 -22.26
C THR A 301 8.03 -13.44 -23.41
N ALA A 302 6.72 -13.66 -23.51
CA ALA A 302 6.12 -14.46 -24.56
C ALA A 302 6.38 -13.86 -25.95
N GLN A 303 6.24 -12.54 -26.10
CA GLN A 303 6.52 -11.87 -27.37
C GLN A 303 7.98 -12.02 -27.79
N ARG A 304 8.92 -11.77 -26.86
CA ARG A 304 10.36 -11.88 -27.13
C ARG A 304 10.73 -13.32 -27.48
N PHE A 305 10.21 -14.28 -26.73
CA PHE A 305 10.52 -15.69 -26.91
C PHE A 305 9.98 -16.26 -28.23
N SER A 306 8.75 -15.92 -28.63
CA SER A 306 8.22 -16.31 -29.95
C SER A 306 9.05 -15.74 -31.09
N LYS A 307 9.58 -14.53 -30.93
CA LYS A 307 10.49 -13.92 -31.91
C LYS A 307 11.81 -14.67 -32.00
N GLU A 308 12.41 -15.04 -30.87
CA GLU A 308 13.63 -15.86 -30.86
C GLU A 308 13.39 -17.24 -31.52
N LEU A 309 12.29 -17.91 -31.18
CA LEU A 309 11.92 -19.19 -31.78
C LEU A 309 11.61 -19.09 -33.28
N SER A 310 11.10 -17.96 -33.76
CA SER A 310 10.87 -17.76 -35.20
C SER A 310 12.17 -17.73 -36.01
N LEU A 311 13.32 -17.52 -35.36
CA LEU A 311 14.63 -17.36 -35.98
C LEU A 311 15.57 -18.55 -35.75
N ALA A 312 15.19 -19.52 -34.91
CA ALA A 312 16.06 -20.61 -34.45
C ALA A 312 15.43 -22.00 -34.60
N ASP A 313 16.24 -23.02 -34.90
CA ASP A 313 15.86 -24.43 -34.75
C ASP A 313 15.97 -24.81 -33.28
N ALA A 314 14.84 -24.87 -32.57
CA ALA A 314 14.82 -25.07 -31.13
C ALA A 314 14.54 -26.52 -30.73
N HIS A 315 15.31 -27.02 -29.75
CA HIS A 315 15.08 -28.29 -29.05
C HIS A 315 14.30 -28.06 -27.74
N GLU A 316 13.46 -29.01 -27.32
CA GLU A 316 12.51 -28.88 -26.21
C GLU A 316 13.16 -28.40 -24.90
N GLU A 317 14.22 -29.07 -24.43
CA GLU A 317 14.88 -28.75 -23.16
C GLU A 317 15.50 -27.34 -23.15
N HIS A 318 16.06 -26.92 -24.30
CA HIS A 318 16.63 -25.59 -24.50
C HIS A 318 15.53 -24.51 -24.50
N SER A 319 14.42 -24.77 -25.20
CA SER A 319 13.26 -23.89 -25.23
C SER A 319 12.67 -23.67 -23.84
N THR A 320 12.46 -24.76 -23.07
CA THR A 320 11.96 -24.67 -21.70
C THR A 320 12.92 -23.86 -20.81
N GLY A 321 14.24 -24.11 -20.92
CA GLY A 321 15.23 -23.42 -20.07
C GLY A 321 15.34 -21.93 -20.37
N ALA A 322 15.44 -21.58 -21.65
CA ALA A 322 15.55 -20.19 -22.10
C ALA A 322 14.29 -19.40 -21.75
N PHE A 323 13.10 -19.96 -21.98
CA PHE A 323 11.84 -19.31 -21.68
C PHE A 323 11.68 -19.00 -20.19
N LEU A 324 11.89 -19.99 -19.32
CA LEU A 324 11.69 -19.83 -17.87
C LEU A 324 12.72 -18.86 -17.26
N SER A 325 13.95 -18.87 -17.77
CA SER A 325 14.99 -17.90 -17.36
C SER A 325 14.57 -16.47 -17.71
N SER A 326 14.15 -16.24 -18.96
CA SER A 326 13.66 -14.94 -19.43
C SER A 326 12.39 -14.50 -18.71
N PHE A 327 11.48 -15.44 -18.40
CA PHE A 327 10.26 -15.16 -17.67
C PHE A 327 10.56 -14.70 -16.25
N ARG A 328 11.45 -15.38 -15.54
CA ARG A 328 11.89 -14.94 -14.21
C ARG A 328 12.49 -13.54 -14.25
N ALA A 329 13.43 -13.33 -15.16
CA ALA A 329 14.14 -12.06 -15.23
C ALA A 329 13.17 -10.89 -15.47
N GLU A 330 12.14 -11.08 -16.30
CA GLU A 330 11.14 -10.04 -16.52
C GLU A 330 10.19 -9.88 -15.32
N LEU A 331 9.80 -10.97 -14.66
CA LEU A 331 9.06 -10.93 -13.41
C LEU A 331 9.80 -10.12 -12.33
N GLU A 332 11.06 -10.45 -12.05
CA GLU A 332 11.92 -9.77 -11.07
C GLU A 332 12.17 -8.30 -11.45
N ARG A 333 12.49 -8.02 -12.72
CA ARG A 333 12.91 -6.68 -13.19
C ARG A 333 11.73 -5.74 -13.44
N TRP A 334 10.58 -6.27 -13.85
CA TRP A 334 9.45 -5.48 -14.34
C TRP A 334 8.24 -5.56 -13.42
N ALA A 335 7.75 -6.76 -13.09
CA ALA A 335 6.55 -6.92 -12.29
C ALA A 335 6.79 -6.57 -10.82
N GLY A 336 7.87 -7.07 -10.21
CA GLY A 336 8.22 -6.82 -8.80
C GLY A 336 8.20 -5.33 -8.42
N PRO A 337 9.02 -4.47 -9.07
CA PRO A 337 9.04 -3.04 -8.76
C PRO A 337 7.69 -2.33 -8.98
N LYS A 338 6.88 -2.80 -9.93
CA LYS A 338 5.53 -2.26 -10.16
C LYS A 338 4.57 -2.67 -9.05
N ILE A 339 4.60 -3.93 -8.62
CA ILE A 339 3.81 -4.43 -7.49
C ILE A 339 4.17 -3.68 -6.20
N ASP A 340 5.46 -3.51 -5.93
CA ASP A 340 5.93 -2.78 -4.74
C ASP A 340 5.48 -1.31 -4.76
N SER A 341 5.37 -0.70 -5.95
CA SER A 341 4.92 0.68 -6.12
C SER A 341 3.40 0.84 -6.24
N MET A 342 2.59 -0.23 -6.19
CA MET A 342 1.12 -0.16 -6.14
C MET A 342 0.59 0.36 -4.79
N GLY A 343 1.44 0.43 -3.77
CA GLY A 343 1.15 1.04 -2.48
C GLY A 343 0.29 0.20 -1.53
N PHE A 344 0.22 -1.12 -1.76
CA PHE A 344 -0.37 -2.05 -0.79
C PHE A 344 0.50 -2.14 0.48
N PRO A 345 -0.10 -2.26 1.67
CA PRO A 345 0.66 -2.31 2.92
C PRO A 345 1.44 -3.63 3.03
N LYS A 346 2.66 -3.56 3.56
CA LYS A 346 3.52 -4.72 3.89
C LYS A 346 3.76 -5.68 2.70
N VAL A 347 3.83 -5.16 1.48
CA VAL A 347 4.16 -5.98 0.32
C VAL A 347 5.66 -6.12 0.17
N THR A 348 6.12 -7.36 0.18
CA THR A 348 7.41 -7.77 -0.38
C THR A 348 7.09 -8.78 -1.47
N SER A 349 7.51 -8.48 -2.69
CA SER A 349 7.40 -9.40 -3.81
C SER A 349 8.69 -10.24 -3.90
N PHE A 350 8.53 -11.55 -3.99
CA PHE A 350 9.60 -12.49 -4.26
C PHE A 350 9.24 -13.28 -5.51
N MET A 351 10.05 -13.13 -6.55
CA MET A 351 9.93 -13.87 -7.79
C MET A 351 11.24 -14.62 -7.97
N GLY A 352 11.19 -15.93 -8.16
CA GLY A 352 12.37 -16.76 -8.21
C GLY A 352 12.21 -17.94 -9.15
N THR A 353 13.31 -18.39 -9.75
CA THR A 353 13.39 -19.72 -10.35
C THR A 353 14.46 -20.54 -9.68
N LEU A 354 14.16 -21.82 -9.53
CA LEU A 354 15.01 -22.77 -8.86
C LEU A 354 15.33 -23.86 -9.86
N ALA A 355 16.58 -23.94 -10.31
CA ALA A 355 17.04 -25.08 -11.10
C ALA A 355 17.49 -26.19 -10.13
N LEU A 356 16.68 -27.24 -10.02
CA LEU A 356 16.98 -28.50 -9.37
C LEU A 356 17.84 -29.37 -10.29
N GLY A 357 18.99 -29.83 -9.79
CA GLY A 357 19.82 -30.78 -10.50
C GLY A 357 19.30 -32.21 -10.31
N GLY A 358 18.91 -32.88 -11.39
CA GLY A 358 18.65 -34.33 -11.39
C GLY A 358 17.61 -34.77 -12.44
N THR A 359 17.96 -35.79 -13.22
CA THR A 359 17.06 -36.45 -14.20
C THR A 359 16.07 -37.43 -13.55
N THR A 360 16.21 -37.71 -12.25
CA THR A 360 15.37 -38.66 -11.50
C THR A 360 13.99 -38.12 -11.17
N ALA A 361 13.83 -36.81 -10.99
CA ALA A 361 12.54 -36.20 -10.65
C ALA A 361 11.62 -36.07 -11.86
N GLU A 362 12.14 -35.65 -13.02
CA GLU A 362 11.39 -35.65 -14.29
C GLU A 362 10.91 -37.07 -14.65
N ALA A 363 11.77 -38.08 -14.43
CA ALA A 363 11.41 -39.47 -14.65
C ALA A 363 10.25 -39.94 -13.75
N HIS A 364 10.00 -39.28 -12.62
CA HIS A 364 8.94 -39.62 -11.68
C HIS A 364 7.66 -38.80 -11.91
N LEU A 365 7.77 -37.46 -11.99
CA LEU A 365 6.64 -36.55 -12.14
C LEU A 365 6.16 -36.39 -13.59
N GLY A 366 7.01 -36.69 -14.58
CA GLY A 366 6.69 -36.46 -15.99
C GLY A 366 6.60 -34.98 -16.39
N ALA A 367 7.05 -34.06 -15.53
CA ALA A 367 7.02 -32.61 -15.74
C ALA A 367 8.44 -32.01 -15.80
N ASP A 368 8.65 -31.11 -16.75
CA ASP A 368 9.89 -30.33 -16.88
C ASP A 368 10.06 -29.33 -15.73
N PHE A 369 8.96 -28.68 -15.33
CA PHE A 369 8.97 -27.63 -14.32
C PHE A 369 7.68 -27.53 -13.52
N GLY A 370 7.77 -26.93 -12.33
CA GLY A 370 6.62 -26.61 -11.48
C GLY A 370 6.48 -25.10 -11.24
N ILE A 371 5.28 -24.67 -10.89
CA ILE A 371 4.96 -23.29 -10.54
C ILE A 371 4.29 -23.27 -9.16
N ILE A 372 4.73 -22.36 -8.30
CA ILE A 372 4.12 -22.07 -7.00
C ILE A 372 3.70 -20.60 -7.02
N VAL A 373 2.43 -20.34 -6.78
CA VAL A 373 1.85 -19.02 -6.60
C VAL A 373 1.40 -18.88 -5.15
N ASP A 374 1.83 -17.81 -4.50
CA ASP A 374 1.48 -17.45 -3.14
C ASP A 374 1.31 -15.94 -3.03
N VAL A 375 0.12 -15.46 -3.38
CA VAL A 375 -0.20 -14.04 -3.42
C VAL A 375 -1.20 -13.74 -2.33
N ASN A 376 -0.84 -12.84 -1.42
CA ASN A 376 -1.70 -12.26 -0.41
C ASN A 376 -1.53 -10.74 -0.43
N VAL A 377 -2.14 -10.09 -1.42
CA VAL A 377 -2.02 -8.64 -1.66
C VAL A 377 -3.36 -8.06 -2.06
N GLY A 378 -3.81 -6.99 -1.40
CA GLY A 378 -4.93 -6.20 -1.90
C GLY A 378 -6.23 -6.99 -2.06
N GLY A 379 -6.50 -7.93 -1.15
CA GLY A 379 -7.68 -8.79 -1.19
C GLY A 379 -7.58 -9.98 -2.13
N LEU A 380 -6.52 -10.05 -2.96
CA LEU A 380 -6.19 -11.26 -3.71
C LEU A 380 -5.43 -12.20 -2.78
N VAL A 381 -6.07 -13.32 -2.41
CA VAL A 381 -5.47 -14.39 -1.61
C VAL A 381 -5.51 -15.67 -2.45
N VAL A 382 -4.34 -16.08 -2.95
CA VAL A 382 -4.20 -17.23 -3.84
C VAL A 382 -2.97 -18.02 -3.45
N ARG A 383 -3.18 -19.32 -3.17
CA ARG A 383 -2.12 -20.31 -2.98
C ARG A 383 -2.34 -21.46 -3.94
N LYS A 384 -1.58 -21.51 -5.02
CA LYS A 384 -1.78 -22.48 -6.11
C LYS A 384 -0.48 -23.10 -6.58
N VAL A 385 -0.59 -24.29 -7.14
CA VAL A 385 0.51 -25.02 -7.75
C VAL A 385 0.13 -25.62 -9.09
N ALA A 386 1.13 -25.74 -9.97
CA ALA A 386 1.00 -26.40 -11.26
C ALA A 386 2.27 -27.16 -11.62
N LEU A 387 2.13 -28.31 -12.28
CA LEU A 387 3.19 -29.04 -12.96
C LEU A 387 3.01 -28.87 -14.46
N VAL A 388 4.10 -28.60 -15.17
CA VAL A 388 4.05 -28.27 -16.58
C VAL A 388 5.12 -29.03 -17.35
N GLN A 389 4.69 -29.70 -18.41
CA GLN A 389 5.58 -30.33 -19.38
C GLN A 389 5.73 -29.47 -20.64
N GLY A 390 6.96 -29.14 -20.99
CA GLY A 390 7.28 -28.47 -22.25
C GLY A 390 7.25 -29.42 -23.43
N LYS A 391 6.66 -28.98 -24.55
CA LYS A 391 6.68 -29.66 -25.84
C LYS A 391 6.85 -28.67 -26.98
N VAL A 392 7.58 -29.05 -28.03
CA VAL A 392 7.66 -28.23 -29.24
C VAL A 392 6.50 -28.58 -30.17
N SER A 393 5.69 -27.56 -30.47
CA SER A 393 4.59 -27.63 -31.43
C SER A 393 5.10 -27.23 -32.81
N LYS A 394 5.08 -28.15 -33.76
CA LYS A 394 5.47 -27.89 -35.15
C LYS A 394 4.21 -27.76 -36.01
N ASN A 395 4.01 -26.59 -36.61
CA ASN A 395 2.83 -26.28 -37.42
C ASN A 395 1.49 -26.50 -36.69
N GLY A 396 1.45 -26.28 -35.37
CA GLY A 396 0.24 -26.44 -34.56
C GLY A 396 -0.07 -27.90 -34.15
N LYS A 397 0.93 -28.78 -34.21
CA LYS A 397 0.85 -30.17 -33.75
C LYS A 397 2.01 -30.50 -32.83
N ALA A 398 1.74 -31.25 -31.77
CA ALA A 398 2.75 -31.74 -30.84
C ALA A 398 2.52 -33.22 -30.54
N ASP A 399 3.61 -33.94 -30.27
CA ASP A 399 3.54 -35.30 -29.73
C ASP A 399 3.61 -35.26 -28.21
N ILE A 400 2.52 -35.62 -27.55
CA ILE A 400 2.41 -35.68 -26.08
C ILE A 400 2.59 -37.10 -25.55
N GLY A 401 2.64 -38.10 -26.44
CA GLY A 401 2.91 -39.48 -26.09
C GLY A 401 4.36 -39.68 -25.68
N SER A 402 4.63 -40.76 -24.96
CA SER A 402 6.00 -41.13 -24.64
C SER A 402 6.12 -42.63 -24.34
N LYS A 403 7.34 -43.16 -24.53
CA LYS A 403 7.64 -44.52 -24.08
C LYS A 403 7.63 -44.57 -22.55
N PRO A 404 7.15 -45.67 -21.94
CA PRO A 404 7.23 -45.88 -20.50
C PRO A 404 8.63 -45.63 -19.94
N SER A 405 8.74 -44.76 -18.95
CA SER A 405 10.02 -44.30 -18.40
C SER A 405 9.97 -44.11 -16.89
N GLY A 406 11.15 -44.01 -16.26
CA GLY A 406 11.27 -43.84 -14.81
C GLY A 406 11.04 -45.11 -13.98
N PRO A 407 11.00 -44.99 -12.65
CA PRO A 407 10.99 -46.13 -11.73
C PRO A 407 9.71 -46.95 -11.82
N HIS A 408 8.56 -46.32 -12.10
CA HIS A 408 7.26 -46.98 -12.20
C HIS A 408 6.91 -47.45 -13.62
N LYS A 409 7.79 -47.25 -14.62
CA LYS A 409 7.54 -47.61 -16.02
C LYS A 409 6.19 -47.09 -16.54
N LEU A 410 5.91 -45.81 -16.28
CA LEU A 410 4.71 -45.11 -16.74
C LEU A 410 5.04 -44.19 -17.91
N THR A 411 4.07 -43.95 -18.80
CA THR A 411 4.17 -42.89 -19.81
C THR A 411 4.05 -41.52 -19.18
N GLN A 412 4.27 -40.46 -19.96
CA GLN A 412 4.21 -39.09 -19.48
C GLN A 412 2.78 -38.68 -19.11
N LEU A 413 1.78 -39.11 -19.89
CA LEU A 413 0.37 -38.84 -19.61
C LEU A 413 -0.14 -39.60 -18.39
N GLU A 414 0.37 -40.81 -18.14
CA GLU A 414 0.04 -41.54 -16.91
C GLU A 414 0.58 -40.85 -15.65
N LYS A 415 1.69 -40.10 -15.78
CA LYS A 415 2.28 -39.30 -14.69
C LYS A 415 1.55 -37.96 -14.49
N LEU A 416 1.16 -37.32 -15.58
CA LEU A 416 0.45 -36.03 -15.59
C LEU A 416 -1.08 -36.26 -15.56
N ASN A 417 -1.57 -36.80 -14.45
CA ASN A 417 -2.95 -37.28 -14.33
C ASN A 417 -3.84 -36.42 -13.41
N ASP A 418 -3.30 -35.42 -12.72
CA ASP A 418 -4.10 -34.52 -11.88
C ASP A 418 -4.76 -33.43 -12.76
N PRO A 419 -6.10 -33.42 -12.87
CA PRO A 419 -6.81 -32.50 -13.76
C PRO A 419 -6.71 -31.03 -13.35
N GLN A 420 -6.34 -30.74 -12.10
CA GLN A 420 -6.18 -29.38 -11.59
C GLN A 420 -4.72 -28.92 -11.62
N ARG A 421 -3.77 -29.83 -11.37
CA ARG A 421 -2.33 -29.51 -11.23
C ARG A 421 -1.54 -29.65 -12.54
N ASP A 422 -1.90 -30.55 -13.44
CA ASP A 422 -0.98 -31.02 -14.49
C ASP A 422 -1.31 -30.46 -15.89
N PHE A 423 -0.30 -29.90 -16.55
CA PHE A 423 -0.44 -29.15 -17.80
C PHE A 423 0.69 -29.46 -18.81
N TYR A 424 0.43 -29.15 -20.08
CA TYR A 424 1.44 -29.05 -21.13
C TYR A 424 1.60 -27.61 -21.57
N ALA A 425 2.86 -27.16 -21.74
CA ALA A 425 3.20 -25.91 -22.40
C ALA A 425 3.77 -26.21 -23.79
N PHE A 426 3.18 -25.59 -24.81
CA PHE A 426 3.56 -25.78 -26.21
C PHE A 426 4.35 -24.57 -26.72
N TYR A 427 5.59 -24.82 -27.13
CA TYR A 427 6.46 -23.85 -27.78
C TYR A 427 6.31 -23.99 -29.30
N HIS A 428 5.72 -22.98 -29.93
CA HIS A 428 5.37 -23.07 -31.35
C HIS A 428 6.58 -22.73 -32.22
N CYS A 429 6.92 -23.63 -33.13
CA CYS A 429 7.92 -23.42 -34.17
C CYS A 429 7.22 -23.41 -35.54
N GLY A 430 7.46 -22.37 -36.32
CA GLY A 430 6.95 -22.25 -37.68
C GLY A 430 7.96 -22.76 -38.71
N LEU A 431 7.49 -23.52 -39.70
CA LEU A 431 8.24 -23.76 -40.94
C LEU A 431 7.71 -22.82 -42.03
N ARG A 432 8.59 -22.32 -42.91
CA ARG A 432 8.23 -21.67 -44.20
C ARG A 432 7.13 -20.60 -44.08
N GLN A 433 7.41 -19.48 -43.41
CA GLN A 433 6.49 -18.33 -43.25
C GLN A 433 5.23 -18.58 -42.40
N ALA A 434 5.12 -19.72 -41.71
CA ALA A 434 4.01 -19.96 -40.78
C ALA A 434 4.07 -19.01 -39.57
N SER A 435 2.89 -18.59 -39.09
CA SER A 435 2.74 -17.78 -37.89
C SER A 435 3.30 -18.48 -36.66
N VAL A 436 4.06 -17.75 -35.84
CA VAL A 436 4.69 -18.25 -34.61
C VAL A 436 4.01 -17.59 -33.41
N PRO A 437 2.91 -18.14 -32.88
CA PRO A 437 2.20 -17.53 -31.75
C PRO A 437 3.02 -17.60 -30.46
N TRP A 438 2.51 -16.97 -29.40
CA TRP A 438 3.02 -17.16 -28.04
C TRP A 438 2.97 -18.62 -27.59
N PRO A 439 3.79 -19.01 -26.61
CA PRO A 439 3.61 -20.27 -25.92
C PRO A 439 2.17 -20.40 -25.40
N THR A 440 1.58 -21.58 -25.63
CA THR A 440 0.22 -21.90 -25.16
C THR A 440 0.27 -23.00 -24.12
N VAL A 441 -0.73 -23.06 -23.25
CA VAL A 441 -0.82 -24.03 -22.16
C VAL A 441 -2.17 -24.71 -22.18
N ASP A 442 -2.19 -26.02 -22.04
CA ASP A 442 -3.41 -26.82 -21.94
C ASP A 442 -3.32 -27.83 -20.80
N ARG A 443 -4.47 -28.22 -20.24
CA ARG A 443 -4.55 -29.29 -19.24
C ARG A 443 -4.17 -30.61 -19.88
N ALA A 444 -3.37 -31.41 -19.18
CA ALA A 444 -3.01 -32.74 -19.67
C ALA A 444 -4.25 -33.60 -19.97
N CYS A 445 -5.26 -33.54 -19.09
CA CYS A 445 -6.51 -34.29 -19.25
C CYS A 445 -7.40 -33.80 -20.41
N ALA A 446 -7.26 -32.55 -20.86
CA ALA A 446 -8.07 -32.00 -21.96
C ALA A 446 -7.53 -32.38 -23.35
N LEU A 447 -6.28 -32.82 -23.41
CA LEU A 447 -5.59 -33.20 -24.65
C LEU A 447 -5.90 -34.64 -25.10
N VAL A 448 -6.49 -35.45 -24.21
CA VAL A 448 -6.83 -36.85 -24.46
C VAL A 448 -8.34 -37.05 -24.51
N LYS A 449 -8.80 -37.91 -25.41
CA LYS A 449 -10.21 -38.33 -25.50
C LYS A 449 -10.41 -39.59 -24.65
N PRO A 450 -11.65 -39.94 -24.25
CA PRO A 450 -11.93 -41.14 -23.46
C PRO A 450 -11.43 -42.46 -24.08
N ASP A 451 -11.28 -42.51 -25.40
CA ASP A 451 -10.79 -43.65 -26.18
C ASP A 451 -9.30 -43.58 -26.53
N THR A 452 -8.58 -42.55 -26.06
CA THR A 452 -7.15 -42.39 -26.32
C THR A 452 -6.36 -43.41 -25.50
N ASP A 453 -5.53 -44.20 -26.18
CA ASP A 453 -4.55 -45.07 -25.53
C ASP A 453 -3.42 -44.23 -24.92
N VAL A 454 -3.52 -43.94 -23.62
CA VAL A 454 -2.53 -43.16 -22.86
C VAL A 454 -1.17 -43.87 -22.73
N GLN A 455 -1.08 -45.15 -23.09
CA GLN A 455 0.17 -45.92 -23.08
C GLN A 455 0.89 -45.89 -24.44
N ALA A 456 0.27 -45.27 -25.45
CA ALA A 456 0.86 -45.15 -26.77
C ALA A 456 2.17 -44.34 -26.73
N GLY A 457 3.20 -44.86 -27.40
CA GLY A 457 4.52 -44.21 -27.48
C GLY A 457 4.54 -42.90 -28.27
N SER A 458 3.46 -42.57 -28.99
CA SER A 458 3.26 -41.33 -29.74
C SER A 458 1.77 -41.02 -29.81
N ILE A 459 1.40 -39.78 -29.44
CA ILE A 459 0.04 -39.25 -29.46
C ILE A 459 0.10 -37.82 -29.99
N ILE A 460 -0.34 -37.64 -31.24
CA ILE A 460 -0.29 -36.34 -31.90
C ILE A 460 -1.58 -35.56 -31.63
N VAL A 461 -1.43 -34.39 -31.01
CA VAL A 461 -2.54 -33.49 -30.69
C VAL A 461 -2.43 -32.17 -31.43
N SER A 462 -3.59 -31.55 -31.64
CA SER A 462 -3.70 -30.19 -32.18
C SER A 462 -3.52 -29.19 -31.05
N THR A 463 -2.54 -28.30 -31.16
CA THR A 463 -2.23 -27.29 -30.12
C THR A 463 -3.01 -25.98 -30.31
N ARG A 464 -3.97 -25.98 -31.24
CA ARG A 464 -4.82 -24.83 -31.61
C ARG A 464 -6.22 -24.89 -31.01
N GLU A 465 -6.63 -26.08 -30.56
CA GLU A 465 -8.04 -26.40 -30.31
C GLU A 465 -8.51 -26.05 -28.90
N ASN A 466 -7.60 -25.96 -27.93
CA ASN A 466 -7.92 -25.77 -26.51
C ASN A 466 -6.77 -25.04 -25.79
N GLY A 467 -7.06 -24.61 -24.56
CA GLY A 467 -6.08 -24.03 -23.65
C GLY A 467 -6.06 -22.51 -23.63
N TRP A 468 -4.94 -21.95 -23.19
CA TRP A 468 -4.73 -20.53 -22.96
C TRP A 468 -3.36 -20.09 -23.47
N ASP A 469 -3.16 -18.79 -23.68
CA ASP A 469 -1.82 -18.24 -23.82
C ASP A 469 -1.11 -18.20 -22.46
N TRP A 470 0.22 -18.20 -22.49
CA TRP A 470 1.04 -18.21 -21.28
C TRP A 470 0.75 -17.05 -20.31
N ALA A 471 0.63 -15.83 -20.82
CA ALA A 471 0.48 -14.65 -19.98
C ALA A 471 -0.87 -14.68 -19.25
N SER A 472 -1.93 -15.07 -19.95
CA SER A 472 -3.28 -15.23 -19.36
C SER A 472 -3.35 -16.40 -18.39
N PHE A 473 -2.82 -17.57 -18.78
CA PHE A 473 -2.73 -18.75 -17.92
C PHE A 473 -2.05 -18.42 -16.58
N PHE A 474 -0.93 -17.69 -16.63
CA PHE A 474 -0.17 -17.36 -15.44
C PHE A 474 -0.87 -16.29 -14.57
N ALA A 475 -1.19 -15.14 -15.15
CA ALA A 475 -1.64 -13.97 -14.39
C ALA A 475 -3.12 -14.05 -13.97
N PHE A 476 -3.98 -14.63 -14.79
CA PHE A 476 -5.43 -14.70 -14.54
C PHE A 476 -5.92 -16.12 -14.30
N GLY A 477 -5.12 -17.14 -14.64
CA GLY A 477 -5.33 -18.51 -14.23
C GLY A 477 -4.73 -18.78 -12.85
N LEU A 478 -3.41 -18.95 -12.78
CA LEU A 478 -2.73 -19.36 -11.56
C LEU A 478 -2.75 -18.30 -10.46
N CYS A 479 -2.79 -17.01 -10.81
CA CYS A 479 -2.87 -15.91 -9.84
C CYS A 479 -4.30 -15.40 -9.63
N SER A 480 -5.32 -16.24 -9.83
CA SER A 480 -6.73 -15.94 -9.54
C SER A 480 -7.34 -17.07 -8.73
N GLU A 481 -8.15 -16.76 -7.72
CA GLU A 481 -8.78 -17.76 -6.85
C GLU A 481 -9.82 -18.60 -7.63
N SER A 482 -10.66 -17.93 -8.41
CA SER A 482 -11.86 -18.51 -9.04
C SER A 482 -11.65 -19.15 -10.42
N SER A 483 -10.45 -19.07 -11.00
CA SER A 483 -10.19 -19.50 -12.38
C SER A 483 -10.31 -21.01 -12.63
N GLY A 484 -10.29 -21.82 -11.57
CA GLY A 484 -10.15 -23.28 -11.67
C GLY A 484 -8.81 -23.77 -12.27
N VAL A 485 -7.90 -22.86 -12.66
CA VAL A 485 -6.57 -23.18 -13.19
C VAL A 485 -5.58 -23.32 -12.03
N GLY A 486 -4.79 -24.40 -12.05
CA GLY A 486 -3.91 -24.80 -10.96
C GLY A 486 -4.64 -25.49 -9.82
N ARG A 487 -3.91 -26.31 -9.05
CA ARG A 487 -4.42 -26.91 -7.82
C ARG A 487 -4.33 -25.88 -6.70
N MET A 488 -5.46 -25.56 -6.08
CA MET A 488 -5.51 -24.70 -4.89
C MET A 488 -4.95 -25.47 -3.69
N LEU A 489 -4.12 -24.80 -2.89
CA LEU A 489 -3.57 -25.35 -1.66
C LEU A 489 -4.46 -24.97 -0.48
N GLU A 490 -4.69 -25.93 0.41
CA GLU A 490 -5.30 -25.66 1.71
C GLU A 490 -4.34 -24.92 2.65
N GLU A 491 -4.87 -24.34 3.73
CA GLU A 491 -4.11 -23.49 4.65
C GLU A 491 -2.85 -24.19 5.21
N HIS A 492 -2.94 -25.49 5.48
CA HIS A 492 -1.87 -26.28 6.07
C HIS A 492 -1.06 -27.10 5.05
N GLU A 493 -1.43 -27.09 3.77
CA GLU A 493 -0.70 -27.83 2.75
C GLU A 493 0.65 -27.20 2.45
N ASP A 494 1.65 -28.05 2.27
CA ASP A 494 2.98 -27.66 1.81
C ASP A 494 3.06 -27.75 0.29
N ALA A 495 3.26 -26.59 -0.35
CA ALA A 495 3.39 -26.46 -1.80
C ALA A 495 4.43 -27.41 -2.40
N LEU A 496 5.56 -27.64 -1.71
CA LEU A 496 6.63 -28.52 -2.19
C LEU A 496 6.22 -30.00 -2.12
N ALA A 497 5.53 -30.41 -1.06
CA ALA A 497 5.02 -31.78 -0.94
C ALA A 497 3.95 -32.07 -2.01
N VAL A 498 3.05 -31.12 -2.25
CA VAL A 498 2.02 -31.26 -3.28
C VAL A 498 2.61 -31.40 -4.68
N LEU A 499 3.61 -30.57 -5.01
CA LEU A 499 4.29 -30.65 -6.30
C LEU A 499 5.07 -31.96 -6.47
N GLY A 500 5.66 -32.47 -5.40
CA GLY A 500 6.41 -33.74 -5.40
C GLY A 500 5.53 -35.00 -5.32
N GLY A 501 4.20 -34.88 -5.29
CA GLY A 501 3.31 -36.03 -5.09
C GLY A 501 3.52 -36.69 -3.71
N GLU A 502 3.55 -35.88 -2.65
CA GLU A 502 3.85 -36.25 -1.25
C GLU A 502 5.33 -36.54 -0.97
N HIS A 503 6.17 -36.63 -2.00
CA HIS A 503 7.61 -36.87 -1.93
C HIS A 503 8.41 -35.60 -2.21
N ARG A 504 8.82 -34.88 -1.16
CA ARG A 504 9.55 -33.59 -1.28
C ARG A 504 10.90 -33.71 -2.00
N GLU A 505 11.47 -34.91 -2.03
CA GLU A 505 12.72 -35.24 -2.73
C GLU A 505 12.56 -35.38 -4.25
N LEU A 506 11.32 -35.41 -4.76
CA LEU A 506 10.97 -35.63 -6.17
C LEU A 506 10.44 -34.36 -6.84
N LEU A 507 11.01 -33.19 -6.52
CA LEU A 507 10.61 -31.92 -7.14
C LEU A 507 11.12 -31.78 -8.58
N PRO A 508 10.36 -31.15 -9.50
CA PRO A 508 10.75 -31.02 -10.90
C PRO A 508 12.04 -30.20 -11.06
N SER A 509 12.79 -30.45 -12.14
CA SER A 509 14.12 -29.85 -12.37
C SER A 509 14.13 -28.32 -12.36
N ARG A 510 12.98 -27.66 -12.55
CA ARG A 510 12.83 -26.21 -12.47
C ARG A 510 11.58 -25.87 -11.67
N LEU A 511 11.65 -24.90 -10.78
CA LEU A 511 10.48 -24.32 -10.12
C LEU A 511 10.42 -22.83 -10.36
N ILE A 512 9.25 -22.30 -10.72
CA ILE A 512 8.94 -20.87 -10.64
C ILE A 512 8.21 -20.63 -9.32
N VAL A 513 8.68 -19.69 -8.51
CA VAL A 513 7.99 -19.26 -7.29
C VAL A 513 7.63 -17.79 -7.45
N VAL A 514 6.34 -17.48 -7.32
CA VAL A 514 5.84 -16.11 -7.24
C VAL A 514 5.12 -15.96 -5.91
N ALA A 515 5.77 -15.23 -5.01
CA ALA A 515 5.21 -14.84 -3.74
C ALA A 515 5.04 -13.32 -3.71
N ALA A 516 3.88 -12.84 -3.25
CA ALA A 516 3.65 -11.41 -3.05
C ALA A 516 2.79 -11.20 -1.81
N GLY A 517 3.20 -10.29 -0.94
CA GLY A 517 2.56 -10.08 0.36
C GLY A 517 3.45 -10.63 1.46
N GLY A 518 3.90 -9.75 2.36
CA GLY A 518 4.89 -10.03 3.41
C GLY A 518 4.34 -10.87 4.56
N SER A 519 3.62 -11.95 4.26
CA SER A 519 3.27 -12.97 5.24
C SER A 519 4.54 -13.72 5.69
N ASP A 520 4.58 -14.18 6.93
CA ASP A 520 5.67 -15.01 7.46
C ASP A 520 5.90 -16.26 6.58
N TYR A 521 4.84 -16.72 5.91
CA TYR A 521 4.86 -17.86 5.01
C TYR A 521 5.61 -17.56 3.70
N SER A 522 5.51 -16.38 3.10
CA SER A 522 6.26 -16.01 1.88
C SER A 522 7.77 -15.99 2.14
N PHE A 523 8.19 -15.43 3.28
CA PHE A 523 9.57 -15.45 3.76
C PHE A 523 10.03 -16.85 4.14
N GLU A 524 9.16 -17.63 4.77
CA GLU A 524 9.44 -19.01 5.10
C GLU A 524 9.57 -19.88 3.84
N LEU A 525 8.73 -19.68 2.82
CA LEU A 525 8.81 -20.35 1.54
C LEU A 525 10.14 -20.02 0.88
N GLN A 526 10.53 -18.73 0.82
CA GLN A 526 11.84 -18.30 0.33
C GLN A 526 12.99 -18.98 1.10
N ARG A 527 12.91 -19.03 2.43
CA ARG A 527 13.94 -19.65 3.29
C ARG A 527 13.98 -21.17 3.14
N ARG A 528 12.83 -21.85 3.12
CA ARG A 528 12.70 -23.31 2.96
C ARG A 528 13.19 -23.75 1.60
N VAL A 529 12.84 -22.99 0.56
CA VAL A 529 13.44 -23.05 -0.76
C VAL A 529 14.97 -23.00 -0.60
N GLN A 530 15.54 -21.88 -0.14
CA GLN A 530 17.00 -21.72 0.01
C GLN A 530 17.69 -22.83 0.85
N GLN A 531 17.05 -23.31 1.92
CA GLN A 531 17.57 -24.37 2.82
C GLN A 531 17.53 -25.76 2.17
N HIS A 532 16.49 -26.09 1.42
CA HIS A 532 16.44 -27.34 0.65
C HIS A 532 17.60 -27.40 -0.36
N TYR A 533 17.95 -26.26 -0.96
CA TYR A 533 19.06 -26.15 -1.91
C TYR A 533 20.45 -26.11 -1.29
N SER A 534 20.65 -25.51 -0.11
CA SER A 534 21.96 -25.58 0.57
C SER A 534 22.31 -27.02 0.93
N THR A 535 21.29 -27.85 1.19
CA THR A 535 21.45 -29.26 1.55
C THR A 535 21.72 -30.14 0.31
N ILE A 536 21.02 -29.93 -0.81
CA ILE A 536 21.16 -30.73 -2.05
C ILE A 536 22.26 -30.23 -3.00
N GLY A 537 22.46 -28.90 -3.09
CA GLY A 537 23.42 -28.25 -3.99
C GLY A 537 24.90 -28.55 -3.69
N THR A 538 25.21 -29.06 -2.48
CA THR A 538 26.55 -29.59 -2.17
C THR A 538 26.86 -30.90 -2.92
N GLY A 539 25.84 -31.64 -3.36
CA GLY A 539 25.99 -32.85 -4.19
C GLY A 539 26.33 -32.53 -5.65
N TYR A 540 25.71 -31.49 -6.23
CA TYR A 540 25.91 -31.11 -7.63
C TYR A 540 27.29 -30.48 -7.89
N LYS A 541 27.78 -29.61 -6.99
CA LYS A 541 29.18 -29.12 -7.06
C LYS A 541 30.18 -30.27 -6.97
N ARG A 542 29.99 -31.22 -6.05
CA ARG A 542 30.86 -32.40 -5.92
C ARG A 542 30.77 -33.37 -7.12
N ALA A 543 29.66 -33.41 -7.84
CA ALA A 543 29.48 -34.25 -9.02
C ALA A 543 30.09 -33.60 -10.29
N MET A 544 30.03 -32.27 -10.39
CA MET A 544 30.74 -31.49 -11.41
C MET A 544 32.26 -31.54 -11.20
N ASP A 545 32.74 -31.37 -9.96
CA ASP A 545 34.18 -31.46 -9.64
C ASP A 545 34.77 -32.87 -9.86
N LYS A 546 33.92 -33.91 -9.94
CA LYS A 546 34.32 -35.29 -10.26
C LYS A 546 34.32 -35.60 -11.76
N ARG A 547 33.89 -34.67 -12.63
CA ARG A 547 33.85 -34.85 -14.09
C ARG A 547 34.92 -34.04 -14.84
N ASP A 548 36.03 -33.72 -14.20
CA ASP A 548 37.23 -33.28 -14.90
C ASP A 548 37.99 -34.47 -15.49
N GLY A 549 37.70 -34.74 -16.77
CA GLY A 549 38.67 -35.20 -17.77
C GLY A 549 38.91 -36.71 -17.91
N PRO A 550 38.73 -37.30 -19.11
CA PRO A 550 39.46 -38.51 -19.45
C PRO A 550 40.96 -38.16 -19.53
N LYS A 551 41.79 -38.85 -18.73
CA LYS A 551 43.24 -38.86 -18.94
C LYS A 551 43.51 -39.43 -20.34
N MET A 552 43.89 -38.56 -21.28
CA MET A 552 44.45 -39.00 -22.55
C MET A 552 45.74 -39.79 -22.26
N GLN A 553 45.68 -41.11 -22.40
CA GLN A 553 46.89 -41.90 -22.64
C GLN A 553 47.29 -41.64 -24.09
N GLY A 554 48.42 -40.98 -24.29
CA GLY A 554 48.97 -40.72 -25.62
C GLY A 554 49.34 -42.01 -26.34
N PRO A 555 49.31 -42.03 -27.69
CA PRO A 555 49.72 -43.20 -28.46
C PRO A 555 51.23 -43.37 -28.36
N GLY A 556 51.66 -44.45 -27.70
CA GLY A 556 53.03 -44.94 -27.75
C GLY A 556 53.35 -45.43 -29.15
N TRP A 557 54.29 -44.77 -29.81
CA TRP A 557 54.94 -45.27 -31.01
C TRP A 557 55.91 -46.40 -30.62
N GLY A 558 55.80 -47.56 -31.26
CA GLY A 558 56.69 -48.69 -31.03
C GLY A 558 56.62 -49.74 -32.14
N ARG A 559 57.49 -49.54 -33.14
CA ARG A 559 58.03 -50.45 -34.19
C ARG A 559 57.09 -51.27 -35.05
#